data_AF-A0A6A3E767-F1
#
_entry.id   AF-A0A6A3E767-F1
#
_cell.length_a   1.000
_cell.length_b   1.000
_cell.length_c   1.000
_cell.angle_alpha   90.00
_cell.angle_beta   90.00
_cell.angle_gamma   90.00
#
_symmetry.space_group_name_H-M   'P 1'
#
loop_
_entity.id
_entity.type
_entity.pdbx_description
1 polymer ?
#
loop_
_entity_poly.entity_id
_entity_poly.type
_entity_poly.pdbx_seq_one_letter_code
_entity_poly.pdbx_strand_id
1 'polypeptide(L)'
;MATASKPKPSLDVYKQSFSEYLRETDAVKDETELEQLMKLLHEPLPVSFRLNLHRPDAERLKKMLATKLQFPSNKYFHGEIPVNPPKPIAWYPLENVAWQMDCGRVALSKSVKNFD
;
A
#
# COMPACT_ATOMS: atom_id res chain seq x y z
N MET A 1 29.11 -3.77 -35.89
CA MET A 1 27.86 -4.57 -35.90
C MET A 1 26.99 -4.07 -34.75
N ALA A 2 25.86 -3.41 -35.05
CA ALA A 2 24.91 -3.01 -34.02
C ALA A 2 24.08 -4.23 -33.60
N THR A 3 24.12 -4.59 -32.32
CA THR A 3 23.28 -5.67 -31.78
C THR A 3 21.82 -5.19 -31.78
N ALA A 4 20.98 -5.81 -32.60
CA ALA A 4 19.54 -5.56 -32.59
C ALA A 4 18.98 -5.91 -31.20
N SER A 5 18.45 -4.90 -30.50
CA SER A 5 17.77 -5.08 -29.22
C SER A 5 16.51 -5.90 -29.46
N LYS A 6 16.40 -7.08 -28.83
CA LYS A 6 15.18 -7.91 -28.89
C LYS A 6 13.98 -7.09 -28.41
N PRO A 7 12.81 -7.22 -29.06
CA PRO A 7 11.61 -6.52 -28.62
C PRO A 7 11.25 -6.94 -27.20
N LYS A 8 10.90 -5.97 -26.35
CA LYS A 8 10.43 -6.26 -24.99
C LYS A 8 9.12 -7.04 -25.09
N PRO A 9 8.96 -8.16 -24.35
CA PRO A 9 7.69 -8.86 -24.25
C PRO A 9 6.57 -7.91 -23.82
N SER A 10 5.34 -8.21 -24.24
CA SER A 10 4.18 -7.47 -23.75
C SER A 10 3.96 -7.73 -22.26
N LEU A 11 3.26 -6.81 -21.60
CA LEU A 11 2.92 -6.95 -20.18
C LEU A 11 2.12 -8.24 -19.90
N ASP A 12 1.25 -8.64 -20.82
CA ASP A 12 0.43 -9.85 -20.67
C ASP A 12 1.29 -11.11 -20.68
N VAL A 13 2.29 -11.17 -21.56
CA VAL A 13 3.26 -12.27 -21.59
C VAL A 13 4.05 -12.32 -20.28
N TYR A 14 4.48 -11.16 -19.75
CA TYR A 14 5.15 -11.12 -18.45
C TYR A 14 4.26 -11.61 -17.30
N LYS A 15 3.00 -11.19 -17.26
CA LYS A 15 2.04 -11.63 -16.21
C LYS A 15 1.81 -13.13 -16.26
N GLN A 16 1.68 -13.68 -17.46
CA GLN A 16 1.52 -15.12 -17.65
C GLN A 16 2.77 -15.87 -17.17
N SER A 17 3.97 -15.50 -17.66
CA SER A 17 5.21 -16.16 -17.24
C SER A 17 5.47 -16.03 -15.74
N PHE A 18 5.09 -14.91 -15.12
CA PHE A 18 5.19 -14.74 -13.68
C PHE A 18 4.23 -15.66 -12.91
N SER A 19 3.00 -15.83 -13.40
CA SER A 19 2.03 -16.75 -12.80
C SER A 19 2.48 -18.20 -12.90
N GLU A 20 3.02 -18.60 -14.06
CA GLU A 20 3.64 -19.92 -14.29
C GLU A 20 4.82 -20.15 -13.34
N TYR A 21 5.71 -19.16 -13.21
CA TYR A 21 6.83 -19.24 -12.26
C TYR A 21 6.37 -19.44 -10.81
N LEU A 22 5.34 -18.72 -10.36
CA LEU A 22 4.82 -18.86 -8.99
C LEU A 22 4.23 -20.25 -8.74
N ARG A 23 3.59 -20.85 -9.75
CA ARG A 23 3.09 -22.23 -9.69
C ARG A 23 4.22 -23.24 -9.61
N GLU A 24 5.23 -23.12 -10.48
CA GLU A 24 6.33 -24.07 -10.56
C GLU A 24 7.29 -24.03 -9.37
N THR A 25 7.31 -22.91 -8.65
CA THR A 25 8.20 -22.73 -7.49
C THR A 25 7.52 -23.02 -6.14
N ASP A 26 6.28 -23.51 -6.15
CA ASP A 26 5.45 -23.70 -4.95
C ASP A 26 5.39 -22.44 -4.05
N ALA A 27 5.48 -21.26 -4.67
CA ALA A 27 5.43 -19.97 -3.97
C ALA A 27 4.01 -19.65 -3.47
N VAL A 28 3.00 -20.31 -4.04
CA VAL A 28 1.59 -20.28 -3.67
C VAL A 28 1.09 -21.71 -3.48
N LYS A 29 0.13 -21.91 -2.58
CA LYS A 29 -0.40 -23.22 -2.22
C LYS A 29 -1.33 -23.80 -3.29
N ASP A 30 -2.13 -22.94 -3.91
CA ASP A 30 -3.16 -23.32 -4.89
C ASP A 30 -3.49 -22.18 -5.85
N GLU A 31 -4.32 -22.47 -6.85
CA GLU A 31 -4.79 -21.49 -7.85
C GLU A 31 -5.59 -20.35 -7.23
N THR A 32 -6.29 -20.58 -6.11
CA THR A 32 -7.09 -19.53 -5.46
C THR A 32 -6.17 -18.49 -4.83
N GLU A 33 -5.09 -18.92 -4.15
CA GLU A 33 -4.07 -18.03 -3.62
C GLU A 33 -3.33 -17.28 -4.74
N LEU A 34 -3.06 -17.94 -5.86
CA LEU A 34 -2.46 -17.29 -7.03
C LEU A 34 -3.36 -16.17 -7.57
N GLU A 35 -4.65 -16.43 -7.78
CA GLU A 35 -5.60 -15.42 -8.23
C GLU A 35 -5.70 -14.25 -7.26
N GLN A 36 -5.74 -14.52 -5.96
CA GLN A 36 -5.77 -13.49 -4.91
C GLN A 36 -4.49 -12.64 -4.91
N LEU A 37 -3.32 -13.27 -5.00
CA LEU A 37 -2.03 -12.59 -5.08
C LEU A 37 -1.94 -11.73 -6.35
N MET A 38 -2.28 -12.29 -7.50
CA MET A 38 -2.25 -11.56 -8.76
C MET A 38 -3.21 -10.39 -8.72
N LYS A 39 -4.42 -10.54 -8.16
CA LYS A 39 -5.34 -9.42 -7.93
C LYS A 39 -4.73 -8.35 -7.03
N LEU A 40 -4.15 -8.74 -5.90
CA LEU A 40 -3.52 -7.82 -4.94
C LEU A 40 -2.40 -7.01 -5.59
N LEU A 41 -1.58 -7.63 -6.45
CA LEU A 41 -0.50 -6.95 -7.18
C LEU A 41 -0.98 -5.90 -8.19
N HIS A 42 -2.26 -5.94 -8.60
CA HIS A 42 -2.86 -4.92 -9.45
C HIS A 42 -3.47 -3.76 -8.64
N GLU A 43 -3.72 -3.96 -7.36
CA GLU A 43 -4.28 -2.92 -6.50
C GLU A 43 -3.23 -1.85 -6.18
N PRO A 44 -3.63 -0.57 -6.06
CA PRO A 44 -2.70 0.48 -5.69
C PRO A 44 -2.19 0.26 -4.27
N LEU A 45 -0.86 0.41 -4.09
CA LEU A 45 -0.26 0.27 -2.77
C LEU A 45 -0.83 1.29 -1.78
N PRO A 46 -1.10 0.87 -0.52
CA PRO A 46 -1.46 1.81 0.53
C PRO A 46 -0.28 2.75 0.83
N VAL A 47 -0.59 3.91 1.40
CA VAL A 47 0.45 4.81 1.88
C VAL A 47 0.85 4.37 3.28
N SER A 48 2.10 3.94 3.43
CA SER A 48 2.65 3.55 4.73
C SER A 48 3.73 4.53 5.20
N PHE A 49 3.76 4.80 6.50
CA PHE A 49 4.78 5.66 7.12
C PHE A 49 5.15 5.17 8.52
N ARG A 50 6.36 5.54 8.95
CA ARG A 50 6.90 5.23 10.28
C ARG A 50 7.15 6.52 11.05
N LEU A 51 6.75 6.54 12.31
CA LEU A 51 7.12 7.62 13.22
C LEU A 51 8.62 7.61 13.51
N ASN A 52 9.24 8.79 13.52
CA ASN A 52 10.61 8.95 13.99
C ASN A 52 10.59 9.11 15.52
N LEU A 53 10.94 8.05 16.25
CA LEU A 53 10.88 8.00 17.71
C LEU A 53 11.95 8.87 18.41
N HIS A 54 12.95 9.36 17.68
CA HIS A 54 13.98 10.24 18.26
C HIS A 54 13.52 11.70 18.39
N ARG A 55 12.31 12.03 17.94
CA ARG A 55 11.78 13.39 18.01
C ARG A 55 10.99 13.59 19.31
N PRO A 56 11.09 14.78 19.95
CA PRO A 56 10.37 15.07 21.20
C PRO A 56 8.85 14.91 21.11
N ASP A 57 8.27 15.02 19.91
CA ASP A 57 6.84 14.91 19.66
C ASP A 57 6.37 13.51 19.25
N ALA A 58 7.26 12.51 19.21
CA ALA A 58 6.94 11.16 18.77
C ALA A 58 5.79 10.53 19.58
N GLU A 59 5.83 10.61 20.90
CA GLU A 59 4.78 10.07 21.78
C GLU A 59 3.44 10.81 21.60
N ARG A 60 3.50 12.13 21.37
CA ARG A 60 2.31 12.93 21.07
C ARG A 60 1.68 12.49 19.75
N LEU A 61 2.47 12.34 18.69
CA LEU A 61 2.01 11.90 17.37
C LEU A 61 1.46 10.48 17.43
N LYS A 62 2.14 9.57 18.13
CA LYS A 62 1.70 8.20 18.40
C LYS A 62 0.30 8.18 19.02
N LYS A 63 0.08 8.97 20.07
CA LYS A 63 -1.23 9.11 20.72
C LYS A 63 -2.28 9.73 19.79
N MET A 64 -1.92 10.75 19.02
CA MET A 64 -2.85 11.41 18.09
C MET A 64 -3.32 10.47 16.98
N LEU A 65 -2.41 9.69 16.40
CA LEU A 65 -2.74 8.69 15.38
C LEU A 65 -3.68 7.62 15.92
N ALA A 66 -3.45 7.16 17.15
CA ALA A 66 -4.31 6.16 17.80
C ALA A 66 -5.67 6.69 18.27
N THR A 67 -5.86 8.02 18.34
CA THR A 67 -7.08 8.61 18.93
C THR A 67 -7.70 9.67 18.04
N LYS A 68 -7.15 10.89 18.02
CA LYS A 68 -7.73 12.06 17.35
C LYS A 68 -7.87 11.91 15.84
N LEU A 69 -6.99 11.12 15.22
CA LEU A 69 -7.00 10.88 13.78
C LEU A 69 -7.79 9.63 13.39
N GLN A 70 -8.50 9.02 14.35
CA GLN A 70 -9.47 7.96 14.07
C GLN A 70 -10.82 8.60 13.75
N PHE A 71 -11.24 8.49 12.49
CA PHE A 71 -12.49 9.04 11.99
C PHE A 71 -13.20 8.00 11.11
N PRO A 72 -14.52 8.14 10.89
CA PRO A 72 -15.26 7.22 10.02
C PRO A 72 -14.71 7.22 8.58
N SER A 73 -14.59 6.03 7.97
CA SER A 73 -14.08 5.85 6.60
C SER A 73 -14.83 6.62 5.51
N ASN A 74 -16.08 7.02 5.77
CA ASN A 74 -16.92 7.81 4.87
C ASN A 74 -16.88 9.32 5.16
N LYS A 75 -15.90 9.80 5.94
CA LYS A 75 -15.80 11.22 6.30
C LYS A 75 -15.05 12.06 5.26
N TYR A 76 -13.97 11.52 4.71
CA TYR A 76 -13.06 12.25 3.82
C TYR A 76 -12.86 11.50 2.50
N PHE A 77 -12.83 12.26 1.40
CA PHE A 77 -12.67 11.72 0.05
C PHE A 77 -11.76 12.63 -0.79
N HIS A 78 -11.02 12.02 -1.72
CA HIS A 78 -10.34 12.71 -2.80
C HIS A 78 -10.99 12.31 -4.14
N GLY A 79 -11.92 13.13 -4.63
CA GLY A 79 -12.82 12.70 -5.69
C GLY A 79 -13.71 11.57 -5.19
N GLU A 80 -13.66 10.41 -5.83
CA GLU A 80 -14.40 9.20 -5.43
C GLU A 80 -13.59 8.26 -4.52
N ILE A 81 -12.31 8.57 -4.26
CA ILE A 81 -11.42 7.70 -3.45
C ILE A 81 -11.59 8.04 -1.96
N PRO A 82 -12.01 7.09 -1.11
CA PRO A 82 -12.10 7.32 0.32
C PRO A 82 -10.71 7.49 0.94
N VAL A 83 -10.57 8.47 1.84
CA VAL A 83 -9.38 8.65 2.67
C VAL A 83 -9.70 8.03 4.03
N ASN A 84 -9.27 6.79 4.22
CA ASN A 84 -9.49 6.03 5.45
C ASN A 84 -8.58 6.51 6.60
N PRO A 85 -8.99 6.34 7.87
CA PRO A 85 -8.13 6.66 9.00
C PRO A 85 -6.85 5.80 9.01
N PRO A 86 -5.76 6.29 9.61
CA PRO A 86 -4.52 5.54 9.72
C PRO A 86 -4.71 4.30 10.59
N LYS A 87 -4.26 3.15 10.09
CA LYS A 87 -4.28 1.85 10.78
C LYS A 87 -2.86 1.45 11.16
N PRO A 88 -2.63 0.92 12.38
CA PRO A 88 -1.32 0.40 12.74
C PRO A 88 -1.00 -0.85 11.92
N ILE A 89 0.25 -1.01 11.54
CA ILE A 89 0.73 -2.18 10.79
C ILE A 89 0.98 -3.34 11.76
N ALA A 90 0.14 -4.37 11.71
CA ALA A 90 0.11 -5.46 12.69
C ALA A 90 1.40 -6.29 12.75
N TRP A 91 2.11 -6.46 11.63
CA TRP A 91 3.36 -7.22 11.58
C TRP A 91 4.58 -6.39 12.00
N TYR A 92 4.43 -5.08 12.24
CA TYR A 92 5.55 -4.24 12.63
C TYR A 92 5.93 -4.50 14.10
N PRO A 93 7.22 -4.63 14.44
CA PRO A 93 7.65 -5.10 15.76
C PRO A 93 7.34 -4.14 16.90
N LEU A 94 7.13 -2.85 16.61
CA LEU A 94 6.85 -1.82 17.60
C LEU A 94 5.40 -1.34 17.49
N GLU A 95 4.68 -1.39 18.61
CA GLU A 95 3.28 -1.01 18.68
C GLU A 95 3.07 0.48 18.33
N ASN A 96 2.12 0.76 17.44
CA ASN A 96 1.70 2.13 17.07
C ASN A 96 2.85 3.00 16.52
N VAL A 97 3.88 2.39 15.93
CA VAL A 97 5.03 3.11 15.33
C VAL A 97 4.94 3.18 13.80
N ALA A 98 4.43 2.11 13.18
CA ALA A 98 4.21 2.06 11.75
C ALA A 98 2.71 2.05 11.44
N TRP A 99 2.33 2.88 10.48
CA TRP A 99 0.94 3.17 10.14
C TRP A 99 0.76 3.07 8.64
N GLN A 100 -0.44 2.70 8.22
CA GLN A 100 -0.87 2.71 6.82
C GLN A 100 -2.20 3.45 6.67
N MET A 101 -2.41 4.05 5.51
CA MET A 101 -3.68 4.60 5.08
C MET A 101 -4.03 3.99 3.73
N ASP A 102 -5.22 3.41 3.66
CA ASP A 102 -5.75 2.73 2.48
C ASP A 102 -6.28 3.77 1.47
N CYS A 103 -5.41 4.68 1.06
CA CYS A 103 -5.63 5.68 0.02
C CYS A 103 -4.32 5.90 -0.73
N GLY A 104 -4.38 6.11 -2.05
CA GLY A 104 -3.16 6.37 -2.83
C GLY A 104 -2.45 7.66 -2.41
N ARG A 105 -1.13 7.74 -2.63
CA ARG A 105 -0.29 8.91 -2.26
C ARG A 105 -0.87 10.24 -2.74
N VAL A 106 -1.40 10.28 -3.95
CA VAL A 106 -1.99 11.49 -4.55
C VAL A 106 -3.21 11.95 -3.76
N ALA A 107 -4.10 11.01 -3.40
CA ALA A 107 -5.30 11.29 -2.62
C ALA A 107 -4.93 11.88 -1.25
N LEU A 108 -3.94 11.28 -0.57
CA LEU A 108 -3.47 11.81 0.71
C LEU A 108 -2.87 13.21 0.57
N SER A 109 -1.92 13.43 -0.35
CA SER A 109 -1.22 14.71 -0.48
C SER A 109 -2.11 15.86 -0.93
N LYS A 110 -3.12 15.61 -1.79
CA LYS A 110 -4.01 16.66 -2.30
C LYS A 110 -5.21 16.94 -1.39
N SER A 111 -5.58 16.02 -0.51
CA SER A 111 -6.68 16.23 0.46
C SER A 111 -6.32 17.22 1.57
N VAL A 112 -5.02 17.45 1.82
CA VAL A 112 -4.50 18.39 2.84
C VAL A 112 -4.98 19.83 2.61
N LYS A 113 -5.31 20.21 1.37
CA LYS A 113 -5.71 21.59 1.05
C LYS A 113 -7.18 21.92 1.35
N ASN A 114 -8.00 20.92 1.66
CA ASN A 114 -9.46 21.08 1.74
C ASN A 114 -10.01 20.98 3.17
N PHE A 115 -9.15 20.73 4.16
CA PHE A 115 -9.57 20.55 5.55
C PHE A 115 -8.57 21.27 6.47
N ASP A 116 -9.02 22.40 7.03
CA ASP A 116 -8.34 23.20 8.08
C ASP A 116 -8.15 22.41 9.39
#